data_AF-A0A1J6IWY7-F1
#
_entry.id   AF-A0A1J6IWY7-F1
#
_cell.length_a   1.000
_cell.length_b   1.000
_cell.length_c   1.000
_cell.angle_alpha   90.00
_cell.angle_beta   90.00
_cell.angle_gamma   90.00
#
_symmetry.space_group_name_H-M   'P 1'
#
loop_
_entity.id
_entity.type
_entity.pdbx_description
1 polymer ?
#
loop_
_entity_poly.entity_id
_entity_poly.type
_entity_poly.pdbx_seq_one_letter_code
_entity_poly.pdbx_strand_id
1 'polypeptide(L)'
;MLQSYLERMITGDSEAGIPPNGTTDTQGFHLSPESRAQADLKFTYVVTCQIYGKQKEEQKPEAADIALLMQRNEALRVAFIDEVETLKDGKVNKEYISKLVKADINGKDK
;
A
#
# COMPACT_ATOMS: atom_id res chain seq x y z
N MET A 1 2.66 17.54 15.82
CA MET A 1 1.55 17.61 14.84
C MET A 1 2.11 17.12 13.51
N LEU A 2 1.30 16.57 12.60
CA LEU A 2 1.80 16.02 11.33
C LEU A 2 2.71 17.01 10.56
N GLN A 3 2.34 18.29 10.59
CA GLN A 3 3.05 19.38 9.95
C GLN A 3 4.48 19.56 10.47
N SER A 4 4.69 19.45 11.79
CA SER A 4 6.02 19.58 12.40
C SER A 4 6.93 18.36 12.18
N TYR A 5 6.36 17.19 11.84
CA TYR A 5 7.16 16.02 11.43
C TYR A 5 7.67 16.15 9.99
N LEU A 6 6.81 16.60 9.07
CA LEU A 6 7.19 16.86 7.68
C LEU A 6 8.28 17.94 7.57
N GLU A 7 8.17 19.01 8.37
CA GLU A 7 9.21 20.05 8.45
C GLU A 7 10.57 19.52 8.92
N ARG A 8 10.57 18.50 9.80
CA ARG A 8 11.77 17.87 10.36
C ARG A 8 12.44 16.88 9.40
N MET A 9 11.66 16.23 8.52
CA MET A 9 12.20 15.38 7.45
C MET A 9 12.88 16.20 6.34
N ILE A 10 12.33 17.38 6.02
CA ILE A 10 12.85 18.23 4.92
C ILE A 10 14.18 18.91 5.31
N THR A 11 14.48 19.05 6.61
CA THR A 11 15.66 19.77 7.12
C THR A 11 16.96 18.96 7.14
N GLY A 12 16.94 17.70 6.69
CA GLY A 12 18.15 16.91 6.46
C GLY A 12 18.78 16.37 7.74
N ASP A 13 18.41 15.13 8.10
CA ASP A 13 19.32 14.26 8.83
C ASP A 13 19.08 12.81 8.38
N SER A 14 20.01 12.32 7.56
CA SER A 14 19.96 11.00 6.94
C SER A 14 20.44 9.91 7.90
N GLU A 15 20.02 9.83 9.17
CA GLU A 15 20.32 8.65 10.00
C GLU A 15 19.23 8.40 11.06
N ALA A 16 18.24 7.59 10.71
CA ALA A 16 17.47 6.84 11.70
C ALA A 16 17.27 5.41 11.16
N GLY A 17 18.34 4.63 11.25
CA GLY A 17 18.28 3.18 11.04
C GLY A 17 17.27 2.56 11.99
N ILE A 18 16.40 1.73 11.44
CA ILE A 18 15.41 0.93 12.18
C ILE A 18 16.18 -0.05 13.10
N PRO A 19 16.00 -0.05 14.43
CA PRO A 19 16.62 -1.06 15.28
C PRO A 19 15.99 -2.44 15.01
N PRO A 20 16.80 -3.50 14.89
CA PRO A 20 16.36 -4.79 14.39
C PRO A 20 15.94 -5.71 15.54
N ASN A 21 14.99 -5.32 16.39
CA ASN A 21 14.40 -6.27 17.34
C ASN A 21 13.02 -5.88 17.86
N GLY A 22 12.17 -6.91 17.94
CA GLY A 22 10.72 -6.81 17.95
C GLY A 22 10.07 -6.29 19.23
N THR A 23 8.87 -5.78 19.05
CA THR A 23 7.62 -6.30 19.62
C THR A 23 6.49 -5.44 19.04
N THR A 24 5.44 -6.09 18.55
CA THR A 24 4.19 -5.42 18.15
C THR A 24 3.47 -4.97 19.41
N ASP A 25 3.99 -3.94 20.08
CA ASP A 25 3.29 -3.33 21.21
C ASP A 25 2.42 -2.18 20.69
N THR A 26 1.13 -2.46 20.55
CA THR A 26 0.11 -1.51 20.09
C THR A 26 0.01 -0.28 21.00
N GLN A 27 0.59 -0.32 22.21
CA GLN A 27 0.60 0.80 23.14
C GLN A 27 1.52 1.96 22.71
N GLY A 28 2.67 1.67 22.09
CA GLY A 28 3.60 2.70 21.61
C GLY A 28 2.98 3.60 20.51
N PHE A 29 2.08 3.02 19.71
CA PHE A 29 1.32 3.71 18.65
C PHE A 29 0.46 4.85 19.20
N HIS A 30 -0.06 4.71 20.42
CA HIS A 30 -0.94 5.71 21.05
C HIS A 30 -0.15 6.74 21.89
N LEU A 31 1.15 6.55 22.08
CA LEU A 31 1.97 7.40 22.96
C LEU A 31 2.91 8.31 22.17
N SER A 32 3.46 7.85 21.04
CA SER A 32 4.39 8.63 20.22
C SER A 32 3.70 9.58 19.24
N PRO A 33 3.99 10.89 19.26
CA PRO A 33 3.57 11.83 18.22
C PRO A 33 4.09 11.45 16.82
N GLU A 34 5.25 10.81 16.74
CA GLU A 34 5.86 10.39 15.47
C GLU A 34 5.12 9.20 14.86
N SER A 35 4.72 8.22 15.68
CA SER A 35 3.92 7.09 15.20
C SER A 35 2.55 7.52 14.69
N ARG A 36 1.92 8.51 15.35
CA ARG A 36 0.69 9.14 14.85
C ARG A 36 0.90 9.88 13.53
N ALA A 37 1.94 10.72 13.45
CA ALA A 37 2.27 11.42 12.20
C ALA A 37 2.53 10.44 11.05
N GLN A 38 3.24 9.33 11.32
CA GLN A 38 3.49 8.29 10.33
C GLN A 38 2.20 7.54 9.92
N ALA A 39 1.27 7.33 10.86
CA ALA A 39 -0.04 6.76 10.58
C ALA A 39 -0.90 7.71 9.73
N ASP A 40 -0.88 9.01 10.01
CA ASP A 40 -1.60 10.03 9.24
C ASP A 40 -1.06 10.16 7.79
N LEU A 41 0.24 9.89 7.59
CA LEU A 41 0.87 9.79 6.27
C LEU A 41 0.63 8.43 5.59
N LYS A 42 0.19 7.43 6.35
CA LYS A 42 -0.14 6.12 5.79
C LYS A 42 -1.51 6.26 5.11
N PHE A 43 -1.55 5.92 3.82
CA PHE A 43 -2.76 5.99 2.99
C PHE A 43 -3.24 7.40 2.60
N THR A 44 -2.35 8.40 2.54
CA THR A 44 -2.70 9.77 2.10
C THR A 44 -3.24 9.83 0.66
N TYR A 45 -2.74 8.96 -0.23
CA TYR A 45 -3.17 8.90 -1.63
C TYR A 45 -3.59 7.48 -1.99
N VAL A 46 -4.91 7.28 -2.10
CA VAL A 46 -5.52 6.02 -2.51
C VAL A 46 -6.39 6.26 -3.73
N VAL A 47 -6.17 5.46 -4.78
CA VAL A 47 -6.97 5.50 -6.01
C VAL A 47 -7.66 4.16 -6.20
N THR A 48 -8.93 4.18 -6.56
CA THR A 48 -9.71 2.98 -6.86
C THR A 48 -9.68 2.67 -8.36
N CYS A 49 -9.14 1.51 -8.72
CA CYS A 49 -9.13 0.99 -10.08
C CYS A 49 -9.76 -0.40 -10.06
N GLN A 50 -11.10 -0.47 -10.04
CA GLN A 50 -11.85 -1.71 -9.74
C GLN A 50 -11.42 -2.90 -10.60
N ILE A 51 -11.18 -2.68 -11.90
CA ILE A 51 -10.83 -3.73 -12.87
C ILE A 51 -9.32 -3.96 -13.03
N TYR A 52 -8.48 -3.30 -12.25
CA TYR A 52 -7.03 -3.39 -12.37
C TYR A 52 -6.52 -4.83 -12.20
N GLY A 53 -7.07 -5.61 -11.27
CA GLY A 53 -6.69 -7.01 -11.07
C GLY A 53 -6.86 -7.85 -12.34
N LYS A 54 -8.02 -7.72 -13.00
CA LYS A 54 -8.30 -8.37 -14.28
C LYS A 54 -7.40 -7.87 -15.41
N GLN A 55 -7.20 -6.55 -15.52
CA GLN A 55 -6.29 -5.99 -16.53
C GLN A 55 -4.85 -6.48 -16.34
N LYS A 56 -4.41 -6.64 -15.09
CA LYS A 56 -3.09 -7.17 -14.74
C LYS A 56 -2.94 -8.64 -15.12
N GLU A 57 -3.97 -9.46 -14.88
CA GLU A 57 -4.00 -10.87 -15.32
C GLU A 57 -3.98 -10.99 -16.85
N GLU A 58 -4.76 -10.16 -17.54
CA GLU A 58 -4.85 -10.09 -19.00
C GLU A 58 -3.63 -9.40 -19.66
N GLN A 59 -2.65 -8.93 -18.87
CA GLN A 59 -1.45 -8.20 -19.33
C GLN A 59 -1.77 -6.99 -20.23
N LYS A 60 -2.83 -6.27 -19.89
CA LYS A 60 -3.27 -5.08 -20.61
C LYS A 60 -2.32 -3.89 -20.40
N PRO A 61 -2.12 -3.03 -21.41
CA PRO A 61 -1.23 -1.86 -21.28
C PRO A 61 -1.67 -0.91 -20.16
N GLU A 62 -2.97 -0.78 -19.91
CA GLU A 62 -3.51 0.04 -18.83
C GLU A 62 -3.03 -0.40 -17.44
N ALA A 63 -2.83 -1.71 -17.22
CA ALA A 63 -2.27 -2.22 -15.97
C ALA A 63 -0.79 -1.87 -15.82
N ALA A 64 -0.03 -1.84 -16.93
CA ALA A 64 1.36 -1.41 -16.93
C ALA A 64 1.50 0.08 -16.62
N ASP A 65 0.62 0.91 -17.18
CA ASP A 65 0.58 2.35 -16.88
C ASP A 65 0.26 2.62 -15.40
N ILE A 66 -0.71 1.91 -14.83
CA ILE A 66 -1.04 2.00 -13.40
C ILE A 66 0.14 1.53 -12.53
N ALA A 67 0.80 0.43 -12.90
CA ALA A 67 2.00 -0.04 -12.19
C ALA A 67 3.13 0.99 -12.23
N LEU A 68 3.35 1.64 -13.39
CA LEU A 68 4.33 2.71 -13.53
C LEU A 68 3.97 3.92 -12.66
N LEU A 69 2.69 4.31 -12.60
CA LEU A 69 2.23 5.40 -11.73
C LEU A 69 2.48 5.08 -10.25
N MET A 70 2.23 3.83 -9.83
CA MET A 70 2.52 3.37 -8.47
C MET A 70 4.03 3.39 -8.16
N GLN A 71 4.89 2.99 -9.11
CA GLN A 71 6.34 3.02 -8.92
C GLN A 71 6.90 4.44 -8.84
N ARG A 72 6.35 5.38 -9.62
CA ARG A 72 6.80 6.78 -9.63
C ARG A 72 6.34 7.56 -8.40
N ASN A 73 5.30 7.11 -7.72
CA ASN A 73 4.70 7.82 -6.59
C ASN A 73 4.63 6.89 -5.37
N GLU A 74 5.66 6.91 -4.52
CA GLU A 74 5.77 6.01 -3.36
C GLU A 74 4.56 6.07 -2.40
N ALA A 75 3.95 7.24 -2.25
CA ALA A 75 2.79 7.42 -1.39
C ALA A 75 1.48 6.86 -1.97
N LEU A 76 1.44 6.59 -3.28
CA LEU A 76 0.25 6.12 -4.00
C LEU A 76 -0.02 4.65 -3.70
N ARG A 77 -1.29 4.35 -3.41
CA ARG A 77 -1.80 3.00 -3.27
C ARG A 77 -3.00 2.81 -4.18
N VAL A 78 -3.13 1.62 -4.75
CA VAL A 78 -4.23 1.27 -5.66
C VAL A 78 -5.11 0.23 -5.00
N ALA A 79 -6.40 0.54 -4.92
CA ALA A 79 -7.44 -0.35 -4.48
C ALA A 79 -8.16 -0.96 -5.69
N PHE A 80 -8.29 -2.30 -5.73
CA PHE A 80 -8.96 -3.01 -6.82
C PHE A 80 -9.71 -4.23 -6.31
N ILE A 81 -10.58 -4.78 -7.15
CA ILE A 81 -11.30 -6.02 -6.86
C ILE A 81 -10.58 -7.19 -7.54
N ASP A 82 -10.24 -8.17 -6.73
CA ASP A 82 -9.66 -9.44 -7.15
C ASP A 82 -10.79 -10.47 -7.29
N GLU A 83 -10.91 -11.07 -8.46
CA GLU A 83 -11.85 -12.17 -8.71
C GLU A 83 -11.12 -13.49 -8.48
N VAL A 84 -11.58 -14.29 -7.53
CA VAL A 84 -11.03 -15.62 -7.26
C VAL A 84 -12.08 -16.66 -7.61
N GLU A 85 -11.77 -17.54 -8.55
CA GLU A 85 -12.61 -18.68 -8.86
C GLU A 85 -12.38 -19.80 -7.83
N THR A 86 -13.44 -20.21 -7.15
CA THR A 86 -13.40 -21.28 -6.14
C THR A 86 -14.37 -22.40 -6.52
N LEU A 87 -13.96 -23.65 -6.29
CA LEU A 87 -14.89 -24.78 -6.35
C LEU A 87 -15.52 -24.99 -4.98
N LYS A 88 -16.82 -24.73 -4.88
CA LYS A 88 -17.64 -25.11 -3.72
C LYS A 88 -18.74 -26.06 -4.21
N ASP A 89 -18.82 -27.23 -3.59
CA ASP A 89 -19.82 -28.26 -3.89
C ASP A 89 -19.91 -28.65 -5.39
N GLY A 90 -18.77 -28.73 -6.07
CA GLY A 90 -18.69 -29.09 -7.48
C GLY A 90 -19.18 -28.00 -8.46
N LYS A 91 -19.54 -26.80 -7.97
CA LYS A 91 -19.87 -25.63 -8.78
C LYS A 91 -18.77 -24.59 -8.71
N VAL A 92 -18.45 -24.00 -9.86
CA VAL A 92 -17.56 -22.84 -9.96
C VAL A 92 -18.29 -21.62 -9.39
N ASN A 93 -17.75 -21.05 -8.33
CA ASN A 93 -18.23 -19.82 -7.71
C ASN A 93 -17.15 -18.75 -7.83
N LYS A 94 -17.58 -17.50 -8.06
CA LYS A 94 -16.69 -16.34 -8.04
C LYS A 94 -16.75 -15.66 -6.70
N GLU A 95 -15.61 -15.52 -6.05
CA GLU A 95 -15.43 -14.72 -4.86
C GLU A 95 -14.74 -13.40 -5.23
N TYR A 96 -15.18 -12.31 -4.61
CA TYR A 96 -14.66 -10.97 -4.87
C TYR A 96 -13.97 -10.45 -3.62
N ILE A 97 -12.69 -10.14 -3.72
CA ILE A 97 -11.87 -9.67 -2.60
C ILE A 97 -11.35 -8.27 -2.92
N SER A 98 -11.49 -7.33 -1.99
CA SER A 98 -10.87 -6.01 -2.13
C SER A 98 -9.39 -6.10 -1.74
N LYS A 99 -8.49 -5.69 -2.65
CA LYS A 99 -7.05 -5.61 -2.42
C LYS A 99 -6.59 -4.16 -2.50
N LEU A 100 -5.71 -3.77 -1.56
CA LEU A 100 -5.03 -2.48 -1.55
C LEU A 100 -3.53 -2.72 -1.63
N VAL A 101 -2.91 -2.29 -2.72
CA VAL A 101 -1.50 -2.57 -3.03
C VAL A 101 -0.67 -1.29 -3.12
N LYS A 102 0.63 -1.43 -2.90
CA LYS A 102 1.65 -0.43 -3.19
C LYS A 102 2.71 -1.04 -4.11
N ALA A 103 3.41 -0.21 -4.89
CA ALA A 103 4.57 -0.69 -5.61
C ALA A 103 5.68 -1.08 -4.63
N ASP A 104 6.34 -2.19 -4.89
CA ASP A 104 7.61 -2.55 -4.23
C ASP A 104 8.77 -1.87 -4.97
N ILE A 105 9.86 -1.60 -4.24
CA ILE A 105 11.11 -1.06 -4.80
C ILE A 105 11.72 -1.97 -5.87
N ASN A 106 11.28 -3.24 -5.93
CA ASN A 106 11.66 -4.23 -6.92
C ASN A 106 10.54 -4.56 -7.95
N GLY A 107 9.47 -3.77 -7.99
CA GLY A 107 8.41 -3.90 -9.00
C GLY A 107 7.48 -5.12 -8.85
N LYS A 108 7.49 -5.80 -7.69
CA LYS A 108 6.52 -6.87 -7.38
C LYS A 108 5.45 -6.34 -6.41
N ASP A 109 4.19 -6.33 -6.83
CA ASP A 109 3.09 -5.94 -5.94
C ASP A 109 3.03 -6.89 -4.72
N LYS A 110 2.94 -6.31 -3.53
CA LYS A 110 2.93 -7.03 -2.26
C LYS A 110 1.74 -6.60 -1.40
#